data_AF-A0A3R9SFB5-F1
#
_entry.id   AF-A0A3R9SFB5-F1
#
_cell.length_a   1.000
_cell.length_b   1.000
_cell.length_c   1.000
_cell.angle_alpha   90.00
_cell.angle_beta   90.00
_cell.angle_gamma   90.00
#
_symmetry.space_group_name_H-M   'P 1'
#
loop_
_entity.id
_entity.type
_entity.pdbx_description
1 polymer ?
#
loop_
_entity_poly.entity_id
_entity_poly.type
_entity_poly.pdbx_seq_one_letter_code
_entity_poly.pdbx_strand_id
1 'polypeptide(L)'
;PIEAISQAAANQRKGRCGRVAPGVCIRLYSEEDFLSRPEFTEPEIKRTNLASVILQMQSLGLGELENFDFIEPPDFRLVNDGRKLLIELGALNEKKNELTKVGQMMARMPIDPRLARMIVGGAHFGVLKEILVVVSALAVQDPRERPADKQMQADQKHALFKEADSDFLFYLKLWDTLNPKGEAGMSENKRRQFAKQHFLSWLRLREWKQTHQQLVELAEGLKLSFNEKPANYENLHRALLTGLLSFIANKTDERNTFMAVRQQKAKVFPASTLHKTNTAWVMAFEMVETSQVYLRTLAKIDPEWILLAARDLLKYHYFEPHWSKKAGIVNAYAQISLFGLIIEPKRLVNFEKVDQPAAHEIFLRDALTTGNLGTVPPFLKHNLLKLEEVERVEDKLRRRDLVVDEETIYQFYASKIPEEIASRRSFEDWRATVEAKNPRYLYVEDDALWLND
;
A
#
# COMPACT_ATOMS: atom_id res chain seq x y z
N PRO A 1 19.62 11.00 -12.35
CA PRO A 1 19.66 12.05 -13.39
C PRO A 1 21.10 12.44 -13.70
N ILE A 2 21.43 12.73 -14.97
CA ILE A 2 22.73 13.32 -15.33
C ILE A 2 22.55 14.84 -15.27
N GLU A 3 23.30 15.49 -14.39
CA GLU A 3 23.25 16.94 -14.18
C GLU A 3 24.61 17.58 -14.49
N ALA A 4 24.59 18.87 -14.81
CA ALA A 4 25.81 19.65 -14.99
C ALA A 4 26.60 19.73 -13.67
N ILE A 5 27.93 19.61 -13.74
CA ILE A 5 28.80 19.76 -12.57
C ILE A 5 28.93 21.23 -12.16
N SER A 6 29.07 21.50 -10.86
CA SER A 6 29.38 22.82 -10.32
C SER A 6 30.77 23.33 -10.73
N GLN A 7 31.01 24.63 -10.55
CA GLN A 7 32.31 25.23 -10.82
C GLN A 7 33.40 24.62 -9.93
N ALA A 8 33.12 24.43 -8.64
CA ALA A 8 34.02 23.79 -7.69
C ALA A 8 34.40 22.36 -8.14
N ALA A 9 33.44 21.55 -8.59
CA ALA A 9 33.72 20.21 -9.10
C ALA A 9 34.55 20.24 -10.40
N ALA A 10 34.25 21.15 -11.32
CA ALA A 10 35.03 21.36 -12.54
C ALA A 10 36.46 21.83 -12.25
N ASN A 11 36.66 22.68 -11.24
CA ASN A 11 37.96 23.14 -10.79
C ASN A 11 38.74 22.03 -10.07
N GLN A 12 38.06 21.19 -9.28
CA GLN A 12 38.68 20.00 -8.69
C GLN A 12 39.16 19.03 -9.78
N ARG A 13 38.36 18.80 -10.83
CA ARG A 13 38.75 17.96 -11.99
C ARG A 13 39.96 18.55 -12.72
N LYS A 14 39.99 19.88 -12.94
CA LYS A 14 41.16 20.59 -13.47
C LYS A 14 42.39 20.39 -12.58
N GLY A 15 42.27 20.49 -11.26
CA GLY A 15 43.38 20.27 -10.33
C GLY A 15 44.02 18.88 -10.43
N ARG A 16 43.26 17.85 -10.85
CA ARG A 16 43.79 16.47 -11.00
C ARG A 16 44.84 16.35 -12.09
N CYS A 17 44.81 17.17 -13.15
CA CYS A 17 45.81 17.09 -14.23
C CYS A 17 47.17 17.69 -13.84
N GLY A 18 47.22 18.53 -12.79
CA GLY A 18 48.43 19.20 -12.34
C GLY A 18 49.17 18.52 -11.18
N ARG A 19 48.86 17.25 -10.86
CA ARG A 19 49.35 16.59 -9.63
C ARG A 19 50.84 16.28 -9.59
N VAL A 20 51.43 15.92 -10.73
CA VAL A 20 52.85 15.49 -10.82
C VAL A 20 53.67 16.49 -11.66
N ALA A 21 53.04 17.10 -12.67
CA ALA A 21 53.64 18.07 -13.57
C ALA A 21 52.54 19.01 -14.10
N PRO A 22 52.89 20.13 -14.75
CA PRO A 22 51.92 20.95 -15.47
C PRO A 22 51.10 20.10 -16.44
N GLY A 23 49.77 20.16 -16.30
CA GLY A 23 48.84 19.40 -17.12
C GLY A 23 47.76 20.28 -17.74
N VAL A 24 47.17 19.83 -18.84
CA VAL A 24 46.11 20.52 -19.56
C VAL A 24 44.76 19.84 -19.27
N CYS A 25 43.76 20.63 -18.87
CA CYS A 25 42.39 20.16 -18.70
C CYS A 25 41.53 20.70 -19.84
N ILE A 26 41.02 19.81 -20.69
CA ILE A 26 40.09 20.15 -21.77
C ILE A 26 38.66 19.95 -21.24
N ARG A 27 37.89 21.04 -21.23
CA ARG A 27 36.46 21.03 -20.84
C ARG A 27 35.61 20.92 -22.10
N LEU A 28 34.67 19.98 -22.13
CA LEU A 28 33.79 19.74 -23.28
C LEU A 28 32.51 20.61 -23.20
N TYR A 29 32.67 21.86 -22.82
CA TYR A 29 31.61 22.88 -22.68
C TYR A 29 32.23 24.27 -22.82
N SER A 30 31.41 25.27 -23.20
CA SER A 30 31.87 26.65 -23.38
C SER A 30 32.23 27.31 -22.05
N GLU A 31 33.00 28.39 -22.13
CA GLU A 31 33.31 29.21 -20.95
C GLU A 31 32.07 29.88 -20.36
N GLU A 32 31.15 30.35 -21.20
CA GLU A 32 29.87 30.91 -20.78
C GLU A 32 29.03 29.90 -19.99
N ASP A 33 28.95 28.65 -20.46
CA ASP A 33 28.30 27.57 -19.73
C ASP A 33 29.02 27.23 -18.42
N PHE A 34 30.35 27.36 -18.35
CA PHE A 34 31.08 27.19 -17.09
C PHE A 34 30.73 28.29 -16.08
N LEU A 35 30.69 29.54 -16.50
CA LEU A 35 30.45 30.72 -15.66
C LEU A 35 28.99 30.81 -15.18
N SER A 36 28.03 30.29 -15.94
CA SER A 36 26.61 30.28 -15.56
C SER A 36 26.24 29.18 -14.55
N ARG A 37 27.13 28.21 -14.30
CA ARG A 37 26.88 27.12 -13.34
C ARG A 37 26.98 27.58 -11.89
N PRO A 38 26.28 26.91 -10.95
CA PRO A 38 26.48 27.12 -9.52
C PRO A 38 27.94 26.96 -9.10
N GLU A 39 28.39 27.82 -8.20
CA GLU A 39 29.76 27.77 -7.69
C GLU A 39 30.03 26.45 -6.95
N PHE A 40 29.11 26.06 -6.07
CA PHE A 40 29.17 24.83 -5.28
C PHE A 40 28.09 23.83 -5.69
N THR A 41 28.37 22.55 -5.47
CA THR A 41 27.35 21.51 -5.62
C THR A 41 26.38 21.59 -4.46
N GLU A 42 25.10 21.52 -4.74
CA GLU A 42 24.08 21.51 -3.70
C GLU A 42 24.27 20.32 -2.74
N PRO A 43 24.17 20.52 -1.41
CA PRO A 43 24.34 19.47 -0.43
C PRO A 43 23.39 18.29 -0.63
N GLU A 44 23.84 17.11 -0.25
CA GLU A 44 23.06 15.87 -0.41
C GLU A 44 21.75 15.88 0.40
N ILE A 45 21.76 16.49 1.59
CA ILE A 45 20.59 16.62 2.47
C ILE A 45 19.41 17.36 1.82
N LYS A 46 19.67 18.19 0.80
CA LYS A 46 18.64 18.91 0.04
C LYS A 46 18.13 18.14 -1.19
N ARG A 47 18.73 17.00 -1.52
CA ARG A 47 18.50 16.31 -2.80
C ARG A 47 18.13 14.83 -2.67
N THR A 48 18.31 14.23 -1.50
CA THR A 48 18.10 12.79 -1.28
C THR A 48 16.96 12.52 -0.32
N ASN A 49 16.46 11.27 -0.35
CA ASN A 49 15.42 10.81 0.56
C ASN A 49 15.95 10.76 1.99
N LEU A 50 15.26 11.42 2.91
CA LEU A 50 15.67 11.58 4.31
C LEU A 50 15.11 10.50 5.24
N ALA A 51 14.36 9.50 4.76
CA ALA A 51 13.74 8.49 5.61
C ALA A 51 14.75 7.76 6.52
N SER A 52 15.92 7.39 6.01
CA SER A 52 16.98 6.77 6.83
C SER A 52 17.47 7.70 7.93
N VAL A 53 17.66 8.98 7.61
CA VAL A 53 18.13 10.00 8.55
C VAL A 53 17.09 10.24 9.64
N ILE A 54 15.83 10.44 9.26
CA ILE A 54 14.70 10.61 10.19
C ILE A 54 14.59 9.40 11.12
N LEU A 55 14.68 8.18 10.59
CA LEU A 55 14.62 6.96 11.37
C LEU A 55 15.73 6.88 12.43
N GLN A 56 16.97 7.23 12.05
CA GLN A 56 18.11 7.24 12.97
C GLN A 56 17.97 8.33 14.04
N MET A 57 17.60 9.55 13.65
CA MET A 57 17.40 10.67 14.59
C MET A 57 16.33 10.34 15.63
N GLN A 58 15.20 9.78 15.20
CA GLN A 58 14.13 9.37 16.09
C GLN A 58 14.57 8.24 17.04
N SER A 59 15.38 7.29 16.55
CA SER A 59 15.92 6.20 17.36
C SER A 59 16.92 6.68 18.41
N LEU A 60 17.67 7.75 18.12
CA LEU A 60 18.63 8.35 19.04
C LEU A 60 18.01 9.41 19.96
N GLY A 61 16.72 9.75 19.78
CA GLY A 61 16.04 10.77 20.57
C GLY A 61 16.54 12.19 20.30
N LEU A 62 17.02 12.48 19.09
CA LEU A 62 17.57 13.79 18.70
C LEU A 62 16.50 14.85 18.39
N GLY A 63 15.23 14.52 18.59
CA GLY A 63 14.11 15.39 18.28
C GLY A 63 13.72 15.40 16.80
N GLU A 64 12.85 16.35 16.45
CA GLU A 64 12.37 16.53 15.09
C GLU A 64 13.46 17.12 14.20
N LEU A 65 13.52 16.62 12.97
CA LEU A 65 14.54 17.02 11.99
C LEU A 65 14.41 18.51 11.64
N GLU A 66 13.19 19.04 11.65
CA GLU A 66 12.88 20.45 11.42
C GLU A 66 13.49 21.39 12.48
N ASN A 67 13.70 20.89 13.71
CA ASN A 67 14.24 21.65 14.83
C ASN A 67 15.76 21.43 15.02
N PHE A 68 16.37 20.58 14.20
CA PHE A 68 17.78 20.26 14.30
C PHE A 68 18.64 21.32 13.61
N ASP A 69 19.74 21.72 14.26
CA ASP A 69 20.61 22.81 13.82
C ASP A 69 21.56 22.36 12.70
N PHE A 70 21.03 22.26 11.48
CA PHE A 70 21.80 21.93 10.27
C PHE A 70 22.54 23.16 9.72
N ILE A 71 23.77 22.95 9.23
CA ILE A 71 24.52 23.97 8.47
C ILE A 71 23.70 24.47 7.28
N GLU A 72 23.10 23.53 6.55
CA GLU A 72 22.12 23.80 5.51
C GLU A 72 20.89 22.91 5.74
N PRO A 73 19.73 23.49 6.08
CA PRO A 73 18.54 22.70 6.37
C PRO A 73 18.01 22.00 5.10
N PRO A 74 17.42 20.81 5.24
CA PRO A 74 16.77 20.10 4.14
C PRO A 74 15.51 20.83 3.64
N ASP A 75 15.11 20.50 2.41
CA ASP A 75 13.79 20.86 1.89
C ASP A 75 12.70 20.16 2.71
N PHE A 76 11.74 20.94 3.22
CA PHE A 76 10.58 20.45 3.97
C PHE A 76 9.80 19.36 3.22
N ARG A 77 9.76 19.43 1.88
CA ARG A 77 9.14 18.40 1.04
C ARG A 77 9.81 17.04 1.22
N LEU A 78 11.14 16.99 1.24
CA LEU A 78 11.90 15.75 1.43
C LEU A 78 11.74 15.18 2.84
N VAL A 79 11.62 16.06 3.83
CA VAL A 79 11.34 15.67 5.23
C VAL A 79 9.96 15.01 5.32
N ASN A 80 8.93 15.65 4.73
CA ASN A 80 7.57 15.11 4.70
C ASN A 80 7.49 13.78 3.93
N ASP A 81 8.15 13.68 2.77
CA ASP A 81 8.21 12.45 1.98
C ASP A 81 8.90 11.32 2.76
N GLY A 82 9.98 11.62 3.49
CA GLY A 82 10.66 10.68 4.36
C GLY A 82 9.78 10.20 5.53
N ARG A 83 9.07 11.13 6.21
CA ARG A 83 8.11 10.80 7.27
C ARG A 83 6.98 9.92 6.76
N LYS A 84 6.37 10.28 5.62
CA LYS A 84 5.32 9.47 4.96
C LYS A 84 5.80 8.07 4.61
N LEU A 85 7.03 7.94 4.13
CA LEU A 85 7.63 6.64 3.87
C LEU A 85 7.77 5.82 5.16
N LEU A 86 8.25 6.41 6.26
CA LEU A 86 8.35 5.67 7.52
C LEU A 86 6.97 5.26 8.08
N ILE A 87 5.94 6.06 7.87
CA ILE A 87 4.56 5.68 8.20
C ILE A 87 4.07 4.54 7.29
N GLU A 88 4.32 4.61 5.97
CA GLU A 88 4.01 3.55 5.01
C GLU A 88 4.65 2.21 5.42
N LEU A 89 5.90 2.24 5.87
CA LEU A 89 6.63 1.04 6.30
C LEU A 89 6.16 0.54 7.67
N GLY A 90 5.27 1.26 8.36
CA GLY A 90 4.86 0.99 9.72
C GLY A 90 5.98 1.21 10.74
N ALA A 91 7.01 1.99 10.38
CA ALA A 91 8.13 2.33 11.25
C ALA A 91 7.81 3.48 12.21
N LEU A 92 6.94 4.41 11.80
CA LEU A 92 6.53 5.58 12.56
C LEU A 92 5.02 5.59 12.76
N ASN A 93 4.55 5.92 13.97
CA ASN A 93 3.14 6.15 14.24
C ASN A 93 2.74 7.57 13.83
N GLU A 94 1.74 7.71 12.96
CA GLU A 94 1.31 9.02 12.44
C GLU A 94 0.78 9.96 13.54
N LYS A 95 0.05 9.45 14.54
CA LYS A 95 -0.56 10.28 15.59
C LYS A 95 0.41 10.68 16.69
N LYS A 96 1.29 9.75 17.08
CA LYS A 96 2.23 9.95 18.20
C LYS A 96 3.59 10.48 17.77
N ASN A 97 3.93 10.39 16.48
CA ASN A 97 5.25 10.70 15.95
C ASN A 97 6.37 9.90 16.68
N GLU A 98 6.09 8.65 17.04
CA GLU A 98 6.99 7.75 17.76
C GLU A 98 7.32 6.51 16.92
N LEU A 99 8.53 5.97 17.10
CA LEU A 99 8.91 4.72 16.45
C LEU A 99 8.06 3.56 16.99
N THR A 100 7.52 2.77 16.07
CA THR A 100 6.88 1.50 16.39
C THR A 100 7.94 0.45 16.75
N LYS A 101 7.52 -0.73 17.24
CA LYS A 101 8.42 -1.88 17.42
C LYS A 101 9.13 -2.27 16.12
N VAL A 102 8.44 -2.14 14.98
CA VAL A 102 9.02 -2.38 13.65
C VAL A 102 10.06 -1.30 13.33
N GLY A 103 9.75 -0.03 13.57
CA GLY A 103 10.68 1.08 13.36
C GLY A 103 11.94 0.99 14.22
N GLN A 104 11.80 0.61 15.50
CA GLN A 104 12.93 0.38 16.40
C GLN A 104 13.85 -0.74 15.90
N MET A 105 13.28 -1.81 15.33
CA MET A 105 14.08 -2.89 14.74
C MET A 105 14.78 -2.43 13.46
N MET A 106 14.06 -1.73 12.58
CA MET A 106 14.61 -1.18 11.34
C MET A 106 15.76 -0.19 11.60
N ALA A 107 15.64 0.66 12.62
CA ALA A 107 16.66 1.63 12.98
C ALA A 107 18.00 0.99 13.39
N ARG A 108 18.01 -0.28 13.78
CA ARG A 108 19.24 -1.02 14.09
C ARG A 108 19.95 -1.56 12.85
N MET A 109 19.35 -1.41 11.65
CA MET A 109 19.91 -1.87 10.38
C MET A 109 20.42 -0.67 9.58
N PRO A 110 21.72 -0.60 9.24
CA PRO A 110 22.30 0.51 8.49
C PRO A 110 22.06 0.36 6.98
N ILE A 111 20.80 0.19 6.57
CA ILE A 111 20.39 0.00 5.17
C ILE A 111 19.14 0.84 4.85
N ASP A 112 18.75 0.86 3.57
CA ASP A 112 17.52 1.51 3.15
C ASP A 112 16.29 1.02 3.96
N PRO A 113 15.43 1.91 4.47
CA PRO A 113 14.28 1.54 5.28
C PRO A 113 13.33 0.54 4.62
N ARG A 114 13.14 0.57 3.29
CA ARG A 114 12.29 -0.42 2.61
C ARG A 114 12.90 -1.80 2.70
N LEU A 115 14.22 -1.90 2.47
CA LEU A 115 14.96 -3.16 2.58
C LEU A 115 14.95 -3.69 4.02
N ALA A 116 15.19 -2.82 5.01
CA ALA A 116 15.07 -3.17 6.43
C ALA A 116 13.67 -3.70 6.76
N ARG A 117 12.62 -3.05 6.24
CA ARG A 117 11.23 -3.47 6.45
C ARG A 117 10.94 -4.85 5.86
N MET A 118 11.50 -5.16 4.70
CA MET A 118 11.39 -6.49 4.07
C MET A 118 12.08 -7.56 4.91
N ILE A 119 13.27 -7.30 5.48
CA ILE A 119 13.97 -8.24 6.38
C ILE A 119 13.13 -8.54 7.62
N VAL A 120 12.57 -7.50 8.26
CA VAL A 120 11.65 -7.67 9.40
C VAL A 120 10.40 -8.46 8.99
N GLY A 121 9.85 -8.19 7.79
CA GLY A 121 8.78 -8.97 7.21
C GLY A 121 9.16 -10.45 6.99
N GLY A 122 10.37 -10.71 6.51
CA GLY A 122 10.88 -12.06 6.27
C GLY A 122 10.95 -12.90 7.54
N ALA A 123 11.39 -12.30 8.66
CA ALA A 123 11.35 -12.95 9.96
C ALA A 123 9.90 -13.24 10.42
N HIS A 124 8.98 -12.29 10.23
CA HIS A 124 7.57 -12.43 10.61
C HIS A 124 6.83 -13.52 9.82
N PHE A 125 7.08 -13.61 8.51
CA PHE A 125 6.44 -14.58 7.62
C PHE A 125 7.18 -15.92 7.52
N GLY A 126 8.28 -16.09 8.25
CA GLY A 126 9.07 -17.33 8.26
C GLY A 126 9.75 -17.64 6.92
N VAL A 127 10.35 -16.62 6.30
CA VAL A 127 11.01 -16.67 4.98
C VAL A 127 12.31 -15.86 4.95
N LEU A 128 12.93 -15.66 6.12
CA LEU A 128 14.07 -14.76 6.31
C LEU A 128 15.28 -15.15 5.45
N LYS A 129 15.59 -16.45 5.28
CA LYS A 129 16.75 -16.92 4.50
C LYS A 129 16.66 -16.44 3.05
N GLU A 130 15.50 -16.62 2.42
CA GLU A 130 15.24 -16.21 1.05
C GLU A 130 15.16 -14.69 0.91
N ILE A 131 14.55 -14.01 1.89
CA ILE A 131 14.50 -12.54 1.91
C ILE A 131 15.91 -11.93 1.98
N LEU A 132 16.83 -12.49 2.76
CA LEU A 132 18.21 -11.98 2.84
C LEU A 132 18.93 -12.11 1.48
N VAL A 133 18.70 -13.19 0.74
CA VAL A 133 19.23 -13.36 -0.64
C VAL A 133 18.67 -12.31 -1.58
N VAL A 134 17.35 -12.11 -1.56
CA VAL A 134 16.69 -11.13 -2.45
C VAL A 134 17.10 -9.70 -2.07
N VAL A 135 17.01 -9.31 -0.80
CA VAL A 135 17.32 -7.95 -0.33
C VAL A 135 18.78 -7.60 -0.59
N SER A 136 19.72 -8.52 -0.35
CA SER A 136 21.13 -8.28 -0.67
C SER A 136 21.38 -8.10 -2.17
N ALA A 137 20.60 -8.77 -3.03
CA ALA A 137 20.69 -8.59 -4.49
C ALA A 137 20.18 -7.20 -4.90
N LEU A 138 19.07 -6.75 -4.30
CA LEU A 138 18.44 -5.46 -4.56
C LEU A 138 19.24 -4.27 -4.00
N ALA A 139 20.06 -4.50 -2.97
CA ALA A 139 20.92 -3.50 -2.37
C ALA A 139 22.17 -3.17 -3.21
N VAL A 140 22.55 -4.05 -4.14
CA VAL A 140 23.73 -3.88 -5.00
C VAL A 140 23.33 -3.66 -6.45
N GLN A 141 24.27 -3.27 -7.29
CA GLN A 141 23.99 -3.16 -8.73
C GLN A 141 23.71 -4.54 -9.33
N ASP A 142 22.68 -4.62 -10.18
CA ASP A 142 22.26 -5.83 -10.89
C ASP A 142 23.47 -6.54 -11.55
N PRO A 143 23.70 -7.83 -11.26
CA PRO A 143 24.84 -8.57 -11.79
C PRO A 143 24.69 -8.93 -13.27
N ARG A 144 23.51 -8.78 -13.89
CA ARG A 144 23.29 -9.12 -15.30
C ARG A 144 23.97 -8.14 -16.24
N GLU A 145 24.79 -8.67 -17.14
CA GLU A 145 25.39 -7.92 -18.23
C GLU A 145 24.63 -8.21 -19.53
N ARG A 146 24.34 -7.17 -20.32
CA ARG A 146 23.65 -7.31 -21.61
C ARG A 146 24.37 -6.51 -22.70
N PRO A 147 25.56 -6.95 -23.16
CA PRO A 147 26.32 -6.26 -24.20
C PRO A 147 25.52 -6.09 -25.49
N ALA A 148 25.68 -4.95 -26.18
CA ALA A 148 24.89 -4.61 -27.36
C ALA A 148 25.04 -5.62 -28.52
N ASP A 149 26.23 -6.21 -28.66
CA ASP A 149 26.57 -7.23 -29.66
C ASP A 149 26.07 -8.65 -29.30
N LYS A 150 25.75 -8.90 -28.02
CA LYS A 150 25.42 -10.25 -27.51
C LYS A 150 24.10 -10.31 -26.73
N GLN A 151 23.20 -9.37 -27.00
CA GLN A 151 21.92 -9.26 -26.29
C GLN A 151 21.11 -10.57 -26.28
N MET A 152 20.95 -11.22 -27.45
CA MET A 152 20.19 -12.48 -27.54
C MET A 152 20.84 -13.62 -26.75
N GLN A 153 22.17 -13.72 -26.75
CA GLN A 153 22.89 -14.74 -26.00
C GLN A 153 22.78 -14.52 -24.50
N ALA A 154 22.89 -13.26 -24.05
CA ALA A 154 22.69 -12.88 -22.66
C ALA A 154 21.26 -13.21 -22.21
N ASP A 155 20.25 -12.82 -23.01
CA ASP A 155 18.84 -13.09 -22.71
C ASP A 155 18.56 -14.60 -22.58
N GLN A 156 19.13 -15.43 -23.46
CA GLN A 156 19.02 -16.89 -23.38
C GLN A 156 19.66 -17.47 -22.11
N LYS A 157 20.82 -16.95 -21.71
CA LYS A 157 21.49 -17.40 -20.48
C LYS A 157 20.75 -16.94 -19.22
N HIS A 158 20.23 -15.72 -19.20
CA HIS A 158 19.44 -15.21 -18.08
C HIS A 158 18.07 -15.90 -17.98
N ALA A 159 17.49 -16.34 -19.11
CA ALA A 159 16.24 -17.09 -19.11
C ALA A 159 16.30 -18.39 -18.29
N LEU A 160 17.49 -19.00 -18.12
CA LEU A 160 17.67 -20.20 -17.30
C LEU A 160 17.28 -20.00 -15.84
N PHE A 161 17.40 -18.78 -15.32
CA PHE A 161 17.09 -18.44 -13.93
C PHE A 161 15.71 -17.79 -13.78
N LYS A 162 14.99 -17.54 -14.88
CA LYS A 162 13.63 -17.00 -14.82
C LYS A 162 12.71 -18.02 -14.16
N GLU A 163 11.85 -17.51 -13.29
CA GLU A 163 10.77 -18.25 -12.67
C GLU A 163 9.44 -17.57 -13.02
N ALA A 164 8.39 -18.38 -13.15
CA ALA A 164 7.08 -17.87 -13.47
C ALA A 164 6.58 -16.91 -12.38
N ASP A 165 5.78 -15.93 -12.78
CA ASP A 165 5.09 -15.00 -11.90
C ASP A 165 5.96 -14.08 -11.02
N SER A 166 7.29 -14.18 -11.01
CA SER A 166 8.16 -13.31 -10.20
C SER A 166 9.59 -13.18 -10.71
N ASP A 167 10.05 -11.94 -10.89
CA ASP A 167 11.43 -11.59 -11.14
C ASP A 167 12.30 -11.70 -9.88
N PHE A 168 11.73 -11.65 -8.67
CA PHE A 168 12.51 -11.79 -7.43
C PHE A 168 13.08 -13.21 -7.28
N LEU A 169 12.32 -14.21 -7.77
CA LEU A 169 12.73 -15.61 -7.76
C LEU A 169 13.96 -15.89 -8.66
N PHE A 170 14.25 -15.00 -9.63
CA PHE A 170 15.50 -15.05 -10.40
C PHE A 170 16.72 -15.05 -9.48
N TYR A 171 16.72 -14.19 -8.46
CA TYR A 171 17.84 -14.06 -7.54
C TYR A 171 17.99 -15.31 -6.67
N LEU A 172 16.89 -15.91 -6.21
CA LEU A 172 16.95 -17.17 -5.45
C LEU A 172 17.54 -18.30 -6.30
N LYS A 173 17.03 -18.48 -7.52
CA LYS A 173 17.51 -19.54 -8.42
C LYS A 173 18.97 -19.36 -8.82
N LEU A 174 19.38 -18.12 -9.10
CA LEU A 174 20.77 -17.81 -9.41
C LEU A 174 21.67 -18.04 -8.18
N TRP A 175 21.22 -17.63 -7.00
CA TRP A 175 21.96 -17.82 -5.75
C TRP A 175 22.21 -19.30 -5.44
N ASP A 176 21.17 -20.13 -5.54
CA ASP A 176 21.27 -21.58 -5.34
C ASP A 176 22.19 -22.23 -6.37
N THR A 177 22.15 -21.76 -7.63
CA THR A 177 23.06 -22.26 -8.68
C THR A 177 24.52 -21.92 -8.39
N LEU A 178 24.80 -20.74 -7.85
CA LEU A 178 26.15 -20.29 -7.50
C LEU A 178 26.66 -20.89 -6.18
N ASN A 179 25.75 -21.34 -5.31
CA ASN A 179 26.04 -21.85 -3.97
C ASN A 179 25.34 -23.20 -3.73
N PRO A 180 25.67 -24.25 -4.52
CA PRO A 180 25.06 -25.56 -4.37
C PRO A 180 25.36 -26.15 -2.98
N LYS A 181 24.37 -26.83 -2.39
CA LYS A 181 24.50 -27.51 -1.09
C LYS A 181 25.35 -28.78 -1.25
N GLY A 182 26.38 -28.97 -0.41
CA GLY A 182 27.23 -30.17 -0.38
C GLY A 182 28.73 -29.90 -0.15
N GLU A 183 29.50 -30.96 0.11
CA GLU A 183 30.91 -30.89 0.57
C GLU A 183 31.90 -30.28 -0.44
N ALA A 184 31.56 -30.26 -1.73
CA ALA A 184 32.44 -29.79 -2.81
C ALA A 184 31.89 -28.57 -3.55
N GLY A 185 31.17 -27.68 -2.86
CA GLY A 185 30.55 -26.48 -3.43
C GLY A 185 31.44 -25.72 -4.43
N MET A 186 30.83 -24.96 -5.33
CA MET A 186 31.55 -24.40 -6.48
C MET A 186 32.76 -23.54 -6.07
N SER A 187 33.97 -23.89 -6.56
CA SER A 187 35.17 -23.09 -6.29
C SER A 187 35.05 -21.69 -6.89
N GLU A 188 35.77 -20.71 -6.34
CA GLU A 188 35.74 -19.32 -6.82
C GLU A 188 36.11 -19.20 -8.32
N ASN A 189 37.08 -19.99 -8.78
CA ASN A 189 37.45 -20.03 -10.20
C ASN A 189 36.31 -20.56 -11.08
N LYS A 190 35.60 -21.62 -10.63
CA LYS A 190 34.42 -22.13 -11.34
C LYS A 190 33.30 -21.09 -11.35
N ARG A 191 33.05 -20.38 -10.23
CA ARG A 191 32.08 -19.27 -10.16
C ARG A 191 32.39 -18.15 -11.13
N ARG A 192 33.65 -17.72 -11.20
CA ARG A 192 34.09 -16.69 -12.14
C ARG A 192 33.91 -17.12 -13.60
N GLN A 193 34.24 -18.37 -13.93
CA GLN A 193 34.01 -18.91 -15.28
C GLN A 193 32.51 -18.99 -15.61
N PHE A 194 31.70 -19.48 -14.68
CA PHE A 194 30.24 -19.53 -14.81
C PHE A 194 29.65 -18.13 -15.06
N ALA A 195 30.08 -17.13 -14.28
CA ALA A 195 29.62 -15.75 -14.42
C ALA A 195 29.88 -15.23 -15.83
N LYS A 196 31.10 -15.41 -16.35
CA LYS A 196 31.46 -15.03 -17.72
C LYS A 196 30.60 -15.75 -18.78
N GLN A 197 30.34 -17.05 -18.61
CA GLN A 197 29.53 -17.84 -19.54
C GLN A 197 28.04 -17.46 -19.55
N HIS A 198 27.55 -16.87 -18.45
CA HIS A 198 26.14 -16.49 -18.27
C HIS A 198 25.91 -14.99 -18.35
N PHE A 199 26.89 -14.22 -18.84
CA PHE A 199 26.81 -12.75 -18.92
C PHE A 199 26.46 -12.14 -17.56
N LEU A 200 27.21 -12.51 -16.53
CA LEU A 200 27.09 -11.98 -15.19
C LEU A 200 28.41 -11.34 -14.79
N SER A 201 28.32 -10.16 -14.17
CA SER A 201 29.46 -9.43 -13.64
C SER A 201 30.01 -10.13 -12.41
N TRP A 202 31.23 -10.66 -12.51
CA TRP A 202 31.89 -11.35 -11.40
C TRP A 202 32.08 -10.44 -10.17
N LEU A 203 32.37 -9.16 -10.39
CA LEU A 203 32.53 -8.19 -9.32
C LEU A 203 31.21 -8.02 -8.53
N ARG A 204 30.09 -7.87 -9.24
CA ARG A 204 28.76 -7.69 -8.61
C ARG A 204 28.28 -8.95 -7.90
N LEU A 205 28.58 -10.14 -8.42
CA LEU A 205 28.28 -11.39 -7.72
C LEU A 205 29.06 -11.51 -6.39
N ARG A 206 30.32 -11.07 -6.34
CA ARG A 206 31.10 -11.05 -5.09
C ARG A 206 30.55 -10.03 -4.10
N GLU A 207 30.23 -8.83 -4.57
CA GLU A 207 29.61 -7.77 -3.76
C GLU A 207 28.26 -8.22 -3.18
N TRP A 208 27.43 -8.87 -4.00
CA TRP A 208 26.18 -9.48 -3.56
C TRP A 208 26.42 -10.51 -2.46
N LYS A 209 27.34 -11.45 -2.65
CA LYS A 209 27.68 -12.47 -1.64
C LYS A 209 28.16 -11.86 -0.33
N GLN A 210 28.99 -10.82 -0.41
CA GLN A 210 29.48 -10.10 0.77
C GLN A 210 28.34 -9.37 1.49
N THR A 211 27.49 -8.67 0.76
CA THR A 211 26.32 -7.96 1.32
C THR A 211 25.36 -8.95 1.99
N HIS A 212 25.11 -10.09 1.35
CA HIS A 212 24.31 -11.17 1.95
C HIS A 212 24.89 -11.63 3.29
N GLN A 213 26.19 -11.89 3.36
CA GLN A 213 26.85 -12.32 4.59
C GLN A 213 26.70 -11.26 5.70
N GLN A 214 26.91 -9.98 5.38
CA GLN A 214 26.71 -8.89 6.33
C GLN A 214 25.27 -8.81 6.85
N LEU A 215 24.27 -9.01 5.97
CA LEU A 215 22.87 -9.01 6.38
C LEU A 215 22.49 -10.24 7.21
N VAL A 216 23.09 -11.41 6.96
CA VAL A 216 22.93 -12.60 7.80
C VAL A 216 23.48 -12.34 9.20
N GLU A 217 24.72 -11.86 9.31
CA GLU A 217 25.36 -11.55 10.60
C GLU A 217 24.55 -10.49 11.38
N LEU A 218 24.03 -9.47 10.68
CA LEU A 218 23.13 -8.47 11.25
C LEU A 218 21.83 -9.10 11.77
N ALA A 219 21.18 -9.95 10.98
CA ALA A 219 19.93 -10.61 11.36
C ALA A 219 20.12 -11.56 12.56
N GLU A 220 21.25 -12.27 12.63
CA GLU A 220 21.64 -13.11 13.77
C GLU A 220 21.90 -12.27 15.02
N GLY A 221 22.63 -11.15 14.90
CA GLY A 221 22.88 -10.21 15.99
C GLY A 221 21.58 -9.60 16.56
N LEU A 222 20.59 -9.37 15.70
CA LEU A 222 19.24 -8.92 16.07
C LEU A 222 18.32 -10.06 16.56
N LYS A 223 18.80 -11.31 16.56
CA LYS A 223 18.06 -12.51 16.96
C LYS A 223 16.77 -12.70 16.17
N LEU A 224 16.79 -12.36 14.88
CA LEU A 224 15.66 -12.61 13.99
C LEU A 224 15.48 -14.11 13.74
N SER A 225 14.23 -14.55 13.60
CA SER A 225 13.92 -15.96 13.41
C SER A 225 14.21 -16.40 11.98
N PHE A 226 15.14 -17.34 11.81
CA PHE A 226 15.43 -17.99 10.54
C PHE A 226 14.49 -19.18 10.32
N ASN A 227 14.01 -19.34 9.08
CA ASN A 227 13.13 -20.44 8.70
C ASN A 227 13.88 -21.75 8.52
N GLU A 228 13.27 -22.85 8.96
CA GLU A 228 13.80 -24.22 8.76
C GLU A 228 13.41 -24.79 7.40
N LYS A 229 12.17 -24.55 6.99
CA LYS A 229 11.61 -25.00 5.71
C LYS A 229 11.81 -23.93 4.63
N PRO A 230 11.96 -24.33 3.36
CA PRO A 230 11.99 -23.39 2.24
C PRO A 230 10.76 -22.49 2.21
N ALA A 231 10.95 -21.23 1.83
CA ALA A 231 9.87 -20.27 1.68
C ALA A 231 8.87 -20.74 0.60
N ASN A 232 7.57 -20.57 0.89
CA ASN A 232 6.55 -20.65 -0.15
C ASN A 232 6.41 -19.29 -0.88
N TYR A 233 5.79 -19.33 -2.06
CA TYR A 233 5.61 -18.14 -2.91
C TYR A 233 4.87 -17.02 -2.16
N GLU A 234 3.74 -17.33 -1.54
CA GLU A 234 2.90 -16.33 -0.87
C GLU A 234 3.65 -15.59 0.25
N ASN A 235 4.26 -16.31 1.19
CA ASN A 235 4.94 -15.72 2.34
C ASN A 235 6.15 -14.87 1.93
N LEU A 236 6.91 -15.32 0.93
CA LEU A 236 8.03 -14.54 0.38
C LEU A 236 7.52 -13.19 -0.17
N HIS A 237 6.49 -13.21 -1.01
CA HIS A 237 6.00 -12.00 -1.66
C HIS A 237 5.22 -11.10 -0.69
N ARG A 238 4.53 -11.66 0.32
CA ARG A 238 3.93 -10.88 1.42
C ARG A 238 4.99 -10.18 2.27
N ALA A 239 6.13 -10.83 2.52
CA ALA A 239 7.25 -10.20 3.20
C ALA A 239 7.83 -9.03 2.39
N LEU A 240 8.06 -9.23 1.08
CA LEU A 240 8.51 -8.16 0.17
C LEU A 240 7.50 -7.00 0.11
N LEU A 241 6.21 -7.30 0.02
CA LEU A 241 5.13 -6.32 -0.08
C LEU A 241 5.14 -5.32 1.08
N THR A 242 5.59 -5.73 2.27
CA THR A 242 5.70 -4.82 3.43
C THR A 242 6.62 -3.62 3.20
N GLY A 243 7.60 -3.73 2.28
CA GLY A 243 8.47 -2.63 1.89
C GLY A 243 8.07 -1.94 0.59
N LEU A 244 7.05 -2.44 -0.12
CA LEU A 244 6.75 -2.10 -1.51
C LEU A 244 5.29 -1.64 -1.74
N LEU A 245 4.58 -1.20 -0.69
CA LEU A 245 3.19 -0.75 -0.80
C LEU A 245 3.00 0.43 -1.77
N SER A 246 3.99 1.31 -1.90
CA SER A 246 4.02 2.39 -2.91
C SER A 246 4.34 1.93 -4.34
N PHE A 247 4.65 0.65 -4.56
CA PHE A 247 5.04 0.11 -5.87
C PHE A 247 4.13 -1.02 -6.34
N ILE A 248 2.85 -0.96 -5.94
CA ILE A 248 1.79 -1.85 -6.45
C ILE A 248 1.12 -1.24 -7.68
N ALA A 249 0.61 -2.09 -8.55
CA ALA A 249 -0.17 -1.67 -9.70
C ALA A 249 -1.21 -2.72 -10.13
N ASN A 250 -2.33 -2.24 -10.67
CA ASN A 250 -3.39 -3.05 -11.24
C ASN A 250 -3.50 -2.83 -12.75
N LYS A 251 -3.76 -3.89 -13.51
CA LYS A 251 -3.89 -3.84 -14.95
C LYS A 251 -5.14 -3.08 -15.38
N THR A 252 -4.97 -2.15 -16.32
CA THR A 252 -6.09 -1.41 -16.93
C THR A 252 -6.61 -2.10 -18.18
N ASP A 253 -7.72 -1.60 -18.74
CA ASP A 253 -8.24 -2.03 -20.04
C ASP A 253 -7.30 -1.66 -21.21
N GLU A 254 -6.42 -0.66 -21.01
CA GLU A 254 -5.42 -0.29 -21.99
C GLU A 254 -4.32 -1.37 -22.09
N ARG A 255 -3.94 -1.69 -23.34
CA ARG A 255 -2.97 -2.76 -23.63
C ARG A 255 -1.62 -2.50 -22.94
N ASN A 256 -1.21 -3.45 -22.11
CA ASN A 256 0.05 -3.46 -21.35
C ASN A 256 0.22 -2.23 -20.42
N THR A 257 -0.86 -1.56 -20.05
CA THR A 257 -0.85 -0.44 -19.12
C THR A 257 -1.39 -0.87 -17.76
N PHE A 258 -0.71 -0.44 -16.71
CA PHE A 258 -1.07 -0.65 -15.32
C PHE A 258 -1.31 0.69 -14.65
N MET A 259 -2.30 0.75 -13.78
CA MET A 259 -2.53 1.85 -12.86
C MET A 259 -1.77 1.58 -11.56
N ALA A 260 -0.76 2.40 -11.28
CA ALA A 260 -0.04 2.37 -10.02
C ALA A 260 -0.71 3.30 -8.99
N VAL A 261 -0.16 3.31 -7.77
CA VAL A 261 -0.53 4.29 -6.75
C VAL A 261 -0.45 5.73 -7.29
N ARG A 262 -1.20 6.64 -6.67
CA ARG A 262 -1.31 8.05 -7.10
C ARG A 262 -1.80 8.22 -8.55
N GLN A 263 -2.55 7.24 -9.07
CA GLN A 263 -3.15 7.24 -10.41
C GLN A 263 -2.12 7.38 -11.55
N GLN A 264 -0.88 6.90 -11.32
CA GLN A 264 0.17 6.95 -12.31
C GLN A 264 0.08 5.75 -13.27
N LYS A 265 -0.03 6.01 -14.57
CA LYS A 265 0.05 4.97 -15.59
C LYS A 265 1.49 4.50 -15.74
N ALA A 266 1.71 3.19 -15.67
CA ALA A 266 3.00 2.55 -15.85
C ALA A 266 2.91 1.31 -16.73
N LYS A 267 4.05 0.89 -17.27
CA LYS A 267 4.17 -0.36 -18.06
C LYS A 267 5.13 -1.33 -17.40
N VAL A 268 4.90 -2.62 -17.60
CA VAL A 268 5.86 -3.65 -17.18
C VAL A 268 7.12 -3.53 -18.02
N PHE A 269 8.30 -3.55 -17.40
CA PHE A 269 9.56 -3.51 -18.13
C PHE A 269 9.73 -4.76 -19.03
N PRO A 270 10.16 -4.63 -20.31
CA PRO A 270 10.19 -5.75 -21.26
C PRO A 270 11.00 -6.97 -20.85
N ALA A 271 12.01 -6.81 -19.99
CA ALA A 271 12.84 -7.93 -19.52
C ALA A 271 12.16 -8.81 -18.46
N SER A 272 11.09 -8.31 -17.81
CA SER A 272 10.37 -9.02 -16.76
C SER A 272 9.70 -10.28 -17.29
N THR A 273 9.58 -11.30 -16.43
CA THR A 273 8.76 -12.50 -16.72
C THR A 273 7.28 -12.16 -16.92
N LEU A 274 6.81 -11.04 -16.35
CA LEU A 274 5.41 -10.60 -16.41
C LEU A 274 5.05 -9.72 -17.62
N HIS A 275 6.02 -9.37 -18.48
CA HIS A 275 5.75 -8.42 -19.59
C HIS A 275 4.72 -8.95 -20.60
N LYS A 276 4.60 -10.27 -20.77
CA LYS A 276 3.69 -10.92 -21.72
C LYS A 276 2.59 -11.73 -21.04
N THR A 277 2.38 -11.56 -19.74
CA THR A 277 1.37 -12.29 -18.99
C THR A 277 0.07 -11.48 -18.87
N ASN A 278 -1.03 -12.16 -18.58
CA ASN A 278 -2.32 -11.50 -18.29
C ASN A 278 -2.50 -11.25 -16.77
N THR A 279 -1.42 -10.89 -16.07
CA THR A 279 -1.45 -10.70 -14.62
C THR A 279 -2.16 -9.40 -14.28
N ALA A 280 -3.21 -9.48 -13.45
CA ALA A 280 -4.00 -8.31 -13.07
C ALA A 280 -3.32 -7.45 -12.00
N TRP A 281 -2.70 -8.06 -10.99
CA TRP A 281 -2.10 -7.36 -9.86
C TRP A 281 -0.62 -7.68 -9.75
N VAL A 282 0.20 -6.63 -9.62
CA VAL A 282 1.65 -6.75 -9.49
C VAL A 282 2.18 -5.84 -8.38
N MET A 283 3.27 -6.26 -7.75
CA MET A 283 4.19 -5.35 -7.07
C MET A 283 5.49 -5.25 -7.85
N ALA A 284 6.17 -4.12 -7.75
CA ALA A 284 7.50 -3.89 -8.30
C ALA A 284 8.47 -3.47 -7.19
N PHE A 285 9.76 -3.69 -7.41
CA PHE A 285 10.79 -3.15 -6.52
C PHE A 285 10.96 -1.65 -6.72
N GLU A 286 10.94 -1.21 -7.97
CA GLU A 286 11.14 0.19 -8.33
C GLU A 286 10.28 0.60 -9.53
N MET A 287 10.09 1.91 -9.65
CA MET A 287 9.44 2.55 -10.78
C MET A 287 10.43 3.56 -11.38
N VAL A 288 10.71 3.43 -12.67
CA VAL A 288 11.72 4.25 -13.37
C VAL A 288 11.08 4.97 -14.53
N GLU A 289 11.25 6.29 -14.57
CA GLU A 289 10.80 7.14 -15.67
C GLU A 289 11.92 7.31 -16.70
N THR A 290 11.60 7.03 -17.97
CA THR A 290 12.49 7.23 -19.12
C THR A 290 11.74 8.01 -20.20
N SER A 291 11.35 7.37 -21.31
CA SER A 291 10.33 7.88 -22.22
C SER A 291 8.92 7.63 -21.72
N GLN A 292 8.76 6.58 -20.90
CA GLN A 292 7.54 6.19 -20.21
C GLN A 292 7.93 5.69 -18.82
N VAL A 293 6.95 5.58 -17.95
CA VAL A 293 7.10 5.03 -16.60
C VAL A 293 7.09 3.50 -16.68
N TYR A 294 8.17 2.88 -16.22
CA TYR A 294 8.32 1.43 -16.19
C TYR A 294 8.42 0.89 -14.76
N LEU A 295 7.65 -0.16 -14.49
CA LEU A 295 7.80 -1.01 -13.31
C LEU A 295 8.92 -2.01 -13.56
N ARG A 296 9.85 -2.18 -12.61
CA ARG A 296 10.99 -3.10 -12.74
C ARG A 296 11.08 -4.04 -11.54
N THR A 297 11.55 -5.26 -11.82
CA THR A 297 11.64 -6.38 -10.87
C THR A 297 10.28 -6.62 -10.20
N LEU A 298 9.42 -7.34 -10.90
CA LEU A 298 8.02 -7.48 -10.52
C LEU A 298 7.69 -8.86 -9.96
N ALA A 299 6.59 -8.93 -9.22
CA ALA A 299 5.92 -10.17 -8.90
C ALA A 299 4.41 -10.02 -9.00
N LYS A 300 3.73 -11.11 -9.38
CA LYS A 300 2.29 -11.25 -9.23
C LYS A 300 1.95 -11.26 -7.73
N ILE A 301 0.88 -10.55 -7.38
CA ILE A 301 0.34 -10.53 -6.02
C ILE A 301 -1.18 -10.69 -6.06
N ASP A 302 -1.75 -11.11 -4.93
CA ASP A 302 -3.19 -11.07 -4.74
C ASP A 302 -3.61 -9.79 -3.98
N PRO A 303 -4.75 -9.17 -4.33
CA PRO A 303 -5.19 -7.92 -3.72
C PRO A 303 -5.45 -8.05 -2.22
N GLU A 304 -5.83 -9.24 -1.73
CA GLU A 304 -6.02 -9.50 -0.30
C GLU A 304 -4.74 -9.29 0.51
N TRP A 305 -3.57 -9.57 -0.07
CA TRP A 305 -2.28 -9.35 0.60
C TRP A 305 -2.05 -7.86 0.87
N ILE A 306 -2.50 -6.99 -0.04
CA ILE A 306 -2.43 -5.53 0.09
C ILE A 306 -3.32 -5.08 1.26
N LEU A 307 -4.57 -5.58 1.31
CA LEU A 307 -5.50 -5.26 2.39
C LEU A 307 -4.94 -5.63 3.77
N LEU A 308 -4.31 -6.81 3.87
CA LEU A 308 -3.71 -7.30 5.12
C LEU A 308 -2.44 -6.56 5.52
N ALA A 309 -1.64 -6.12 4.56
CA ALA A 309 -0.37 -5.43 4.81
C ALA A 309 -0.55 -3.94 5.10
N ALA A 310 -1.49 -3.28 4.43
CA ALA A 310 -1.64 -1.83 4.48
C ALA A 310 -2.48 -1.34 5.68
N ARG A 311 -3.46 -2.13 6.15
CA ARG A 311 -4.35 -1.85 7.31
C ARG A 311 -4.64 -0.36 7.54
N ASP A 312 -3.92 0.29 8.45
CA ASP A 312 -4.13 1.68 8.87
C ASP A 312 -3.92 2.71 7.74
N LEU A 313 -3.30 2.30 6.63
CA LEU A 313 -3.07 3.12 5.43
C LEU A 313 -4.26 3.08 4.45
N LEU A 314 -5.21 2.17 4.64
CA LEU A 314 -6.37 2.00 3.76
C LEU A 314 -7.36 3.15 3.97
N LYS A 315 -7.93 3.62 2.85
CA LYS A 315 -9.02 4.59 2.84
C LYS A 315 -10.31 3.92 2.37
N TYR A 316 -11.38 4.19 3.10
CA TYR A 316 -12.71 3.64 2.85
C TYR A 316 -13.65 4.76 2.38
N HIS A 317 -14.36 4.51 1.29
CA HIS A 317 -15.46 5.35 0.83
C HIS A 317 -16.73 4.49 0.80
N TYR A 318 -17.74 4.90 1.57
CA TYR A 318 -18.99 4.16 1.71
C TYR A 318 -20.07 4.79 0.82
N PHE A 319 -20.86 3.96 0.14
CA PHE A 319 -21.89 4.41 -0.80
C PHE A 319 -23.07 3.43 -0.86
N GLU A 320 -24.20 3.91 -1.39
CA GLU A 320 -25.46 3.16 -1.50
C GLU A 320 -25.88 2.48 -0.18
N PRO A 321 -25.99 3.22 0.94
CA PRO A 321 -26.53 2.63 2.16
C PRO A 321 -28.02 2.31 1.95
N HIS A 322 -28.44 1.11 2.34
CA HIS A 322 -29.80 0.61 2.10
C HIS A 322 -30.19 -0.47 3.10
N TRP A 323 -31.48 -0.56 3.40
CA TRP A 323 -32.00 -1.66 4.21
C TRP A 323 -31.96 -3.00 3.46
N SER A 324 -31.41 -4.04 4.10
CA SER A 324 -31.47 -5.41 3.60
C SER A 324 -32.52 -6.21 4.35
N LYS A 325 -33.71 -6.37 3.75
CA LYS A 325 -34.80 -7.19 4.31
C LYS A 325 -34.39 -8.63 4.58
N LYS A 326 -33.46 -9.22 3.81
CA LYS A 326 -33.00 -10.60 4.07
C LYS A 326 -32.07 -10.66 5.29
N ALA A 327 -31.12 -9.73 5.40
CA ALA A 327 -30.13 -9.72 6.47
C ALA A 327 -30.64 -9.08 7.78
N GLY A 328 -31.68 -8.23 7.69
CA GLY A 328 -32.24 -7.50 8.83
C GLY A 328 -31.30 -6.41 9.35
N ILE A 329 -30.47 -5.84 8.50
CA ILE A 329 -29.51 -4.78 8.82
C ILE A 329 -29.44 -3.75 7.68
N VAL A 330 -28.96 -2.55 7.99
CA VAL A 330 -28.58 -1.57 6.96
C VAL A 330 -27.20 -1.93 6.42
N ASN A 331 -27.14 -2.24 5.12
CA ASN A 331 -25.90 -2.50 4.42
C ASN A 331 -25.44 -1.25 3.68
N ALA A 332 -24.15 -1.17 3.39
CA ALA A 332 -23.59 -0.25 2.41
C ALA A 332 -22.51 -0.98 1.60
N TYR A 333 -22.07 -0.36 0.52
CA TYR A 333 -20.86 -0.78 -0.18
C TYR A 333 -19.68 0.09 0.23
N ALA A 334 -18.54 -0.54 0.46
CA ALA A 334 -17.27 0.12 0.72
C ALA A 334 -16.34 -0.04 -0.50
N GLN A 335 -15.83 1.07 -1.00
CA GLN A 335 -14.67 1.09 -1.88
C GLN A 335 -13.42 1.26 -1.03
N ILE A 336 -12.49 0.32 -1.13
CA ILE A 336 -11.22 0.32 -0.39
C ILE A 336 -10.09 0.73 -1.32
N SER A 337 -9.33 1.74 -0.92
CA SER A 337 -8.20 2.26 -1.69
C SER A 337 -6.93 2.39 -0.85
N LEU A 338 -5.78 2.28 -1.51
CA LEU A 338 -4.47 2.52 -0.93
C LEU A 338 -3.73 3.53 -1.80
N PHE A 339 -3.30 4.65 -1.21
CA PHE A 339 -2.57 5.72 -1.92
C PHE A 339 -3.24 6.16 -3.23
N GLY A 340 -4.57 6.19 -3.26
CA GLY A 340 -5.37 6.56 -4.42
C GLY A 340 -5.63 5.43 -5.43
N LEU A 341 -5.00 4.27 -5.29
CA LEU A 341 -5.31 3.08 -6.09
C LEU A 341 -6.48 2.31 -5.46
N ILE A 342 -7.52 2.02 -6.24
CA ILE A 342 -8.66 1.21 -5.79
C ILE A 342 -8.22 -0.25 -5.73
N ILE A 343 -8.27 -0.85 -4.54
CA ILE A 343 -7.90 -2.25 -4.31
C ILE A 343 -9.13 -3.14 -4.40
N GLU A 344 -10.20 -2.75 -3.71
CA GLU A 344 -11.48 -3.46 -3.71
C GLU A 344 -12.59 -2.45 -4.02
N PRO A 345 -13.18 -2.48 -5.23
CA PRO A 345 -14.11 -1.44 -5.66
C PRO A 345 -15.46 -1.50 -4.95
N LYS A 346 -15.90 -2.70 -4.56
CA LYS A 346 -17.24 -2.93 -4.00
C LYS A 346 -17.21 -4.09 -3.00
N ARG A 347 -17.21 -3.74 -1.71
CA ARG A 347 -17.33 -4.68 -0.60
C ARG A 347 -18.60 -4.42 0.19
N LEU A 348 -19.43 -5.43 0.39
CA LEU A 348 -20.61 -5.30 1.24
C LEU A 348 -20.20 -5.20 2.72
N VAL A 349 -20.72 -4.19 3.43
CA VAL A 349 -20.42 -3.94 4.84
C VAL A 349 -21.69 -3.65 5.64
N ASN A 350 -21.68 -3.97 6.94
CA ASN A 350 -22.73 -3.52 7.85
C ASN A 350 -22.51 -2.02 8.11
N PHE A 351 -23.46 -1.19 7.66
CA PHE A 351 -23.37 0.27 7.72
C PHE A 351 -23.61 0.82 9.13
N GLU A 352 -24.34 0.08 9.98
CA GLU A 352 -24.53 0.40 11.40
C GLU A 352 -23.20 0.56 12.15
N LYS A 353 -22.14 -0.16 11.74
CA LYS A 353 -20.80 -0.05 12.33
C LYS A 353 -19.97 1.12 11.77
N VAL A 354 -20.44 1.74 10.69
CA VAL A 354 -19.74 2.80 9.96
C VAL A 354 -20.32 4.14 10.36
N ASP A 355 -21.64 4.28 10.21
CA ASP A 355 -22.39 5.49 10.52
C ASP A 355 -23.70 5.05 11.17
N GLN A 356 -23.70 5.04 12.50
CA GLN A 356 -24.81 4.56 13.29
C GLN A 356 -26.05 5.47 13.13
N PRO A 357 -25.94 6.82 13.26
CA PRO A 357 -27.08 7.70 13.07
C PRO A 357 -27.73 7.59 11.68
N ALA A 358 -26.92 7.55 10.61
CA ALA A 358 -27.47 7.40 9.26
C ALA A 358 -28.11 6.01 9.06
N ALA A 359 -27.52 4.96 9.64
CA ALA A 359 -28.12 3.63 9.61
C ALA A 359 -29.46 3.58 10.39
N HIS A 360 -29.56 4.27 11.52
CA HIS A 360 -30.81 4.37 12.27
C HIS A 360 -31.90 5.01 11.42
N GLU A 361 -31.61 6.15 10.79
CA GLU A 361 -32.57 6.81 9.90
C GLU A 361 -33.05 5.89 8.77
N ILE A 362 -32.13 5.23 8.08
CA ILE A 362 -32.46 4.28 6.99
C ILE A 362 -33.29 3.11 7.52
N PHE A 363 -32.96 2.58 8.71
CA PHE A 363 -33.75 1.53 9.34
C PHE A 363 -35.19 1.99 9.59
N LEU A 364 -35.40 3.19 10.14
CA LEU A 364 -36.74 3.71 10.41
C LEU A 364 -37.54 3.92 9.12
N ARG A 365 -36.93 4.54 8.10
CA ARG A 365 -37.59 4.81 6.81
C ARG A 365 -37.83 3.52 6.04
N ASP A 366 -36.77 2.81 5.70
CA ASP A 366 -36.85 1.68 4.78
C ASP A 366 -37.38 0.41 5.45
N ALA A 367 -37.12 0.16 6.74
CA ALA A 367 -37.57 -1.08 7.38
C ALA A 367 -38.96 -0.93 8.00
N LEU A 368 -39.19 0.13 8.78
CA LEU A 368 -40.43 0.29 9.54
C LEU A 368 -41.50 1.05 8.76
N THR A 369 -41.16 2.20 8.20
CA THR A 369 -42.15 3.06 7.51
C THR A 369 -42.71 2.37 6.26
N THR A 370 -41.84 1.75 5.44
CA THR A 370 -42.29 1.00 4.25
C THR A 370 -42.73 -0.46 4.53
N GLY A 371 -42.71 -0.90 5.80
CA GLY A 371 -43.12 -2.26 6.16
C GLY A 371 -42.15 -3.38 5.74
N ASN A 372 -40.93 -3.04 5.34
CA ASN A 372 -39.91 -4.02 4.92
C ASN A 372 -39.08 -4.60 6.06
N LEU A 373 -39.55 -4.51 7.31
CA LEU A 373 -38.87 -5.05 8.48
C LEU A 373 -38.50 -6.52 8.28
N GLY A 374 -39.27 -7.29 7.50
CA GLY A 374 -39.01 -8.70 7.16
C GLY A 374 -39.72 -9.70 8.08
N THR A 375 -40.19 -9.20 9.22
CA THR A 375 -41.27 -9.77 10.03
C THR A 375 -42.42 -8.76 10.04
N VAL A 376 -43.64 -9.21 10.32
CA VAL A 376 -44.82 -8.33 10.37
C VAL A 376 -45.43 -8.42 11.77
N PRO A 377 -44.85 -7.73 12.77
CA PRO A 377 -45.40 -7.68 14.11
C PRO A 377 -46.77 -6.98 14.12
N PRO A 378 -47.60 -7.22 15.15
CA PRO A 378 -48.96 -6.67 15.22
C PRO A 378 -49.05 -5.15 15.07
N PHE A 379 -48.15 -4.38 15.69
CA PHE A 379 -48.12 -2.92 15.55
C PHE A 379 -47.83 -2.50 14.10
N LEU A 380 -46.89 -3.18 13.42
CA LEU A 380 -46.50 -2.82 12.06
C LEU A 380 -47.65 -3.09 11.08
N LYS A 381 -48.35 -4.22 11.26
CA LYS A 381 -49.56 -4.50 10.49
C LYS A 381 -50.63 -3.43 10.70
N HIS A 382 -50.87 -3.00 11.94
CA HIS A 382 -51.82 -1.94 12.27
C HIS A 382 -51.43 -0.62 11.58
N ASN A 383 -50.18 -0.20 11.71
CA ASN A 383 -49.70 1.07 11.17
C ASN A 383 -49.74 1.10 9.63
N LEU A 384 -49.37 -0.02 8.96
CA LEU A 384 -49.47 -0.13 7.51
C LEU A 384 -50.91 -0.11 7.00
N LEU A 385 -51.84 -0.77 7.70
CA LEU A 385 -53.26 -0.71 7.34
C LEU A 385 -53.82 0.71 7.51
N LYS A 386 -53.39 1.44 8.55
CA LYS A 386 -53.77 2.84 8.75
C LYS A 386 -53.27 3.75 7.63
N LEU A 387 -52.03 3.56 7.18
CA LEU A 387 -51.51 4.24 5.98
C LEU A 387 -52.37 3.97 4.75
N GLU A 388 -52.71 2.69 4.47
CA GLU A 388 -53.56 2.35 3.34
C GLU A 388 -54.98 2.95 3.45
N GLU A 389 -55.55 3.01 4.66
CA GLU A 389 -56.86 3.64 4.90
C GLU A 389 -56.81 5.14 4.58
N VAL A 390 -55.76 5.81 5.04
CA VAL A 390 -55.48 7.22 4.77
C VAL A 390 -55.35 7.49 3.27
N GLU A 391 -54.51 6.74 2.57
CA GLU A 391 -54.27 6.89 1.13
C GLU A 391 -55.58 6.73 0.31
N ARG A 392 -56.42 5.75 0.69
CA ARG A 392 -57.74 5.55 0.06
C ARG A 392 -58.71 6.70 0.29
N VAL A 393 -58.61 7.41 1.41
CA VAL A 393 -59.46 8.57 1.71
C VAL A 393 -59.01 9.77 0.87
N GLU A 394 -57.71 10.00 0.71
CA GLU A 394 -57.17 11.04 -0.17
C GLU A 394 -57.60 10.86 -1.62
N ASP A 395 -57.46 9.65 -2.17
CA ASP A 395 -57.86 9.33 -3.53
C ASP A 395 -59.35 9.61 -3.79
N LYS A 396 -60.20 9.39 -2.77
CA LYS A 396 -61.64 9.69 -2.83
C LYS A 396 -61.93 11.17 -2.76
N LEU A 397 -61.20 11.93 -1.94
CA LEU A 397 -61.41 13.36 -1.73
C LEU A 397 -60.72 14.23 -2.80
N ARG A 398 -59.80 13.67 -3.59
CA ARG A 398 -58.97 14.37 -4.60
C ARG A 398 -58.28 15.63 -4.07
N ARG A 399 -57.95 15.63 -2.78
CA ARG A 399 -57.14 16.66 -2.12
C ARG A 399 -55.91 15.95 -1.57
N ARG A 400 -54.72 16.39 -1.98
CA ARG A 400 -53.42 15.83 -1.56
C ARG A 400 -52.84 16.56 -0.35
N ASP A 401 -53.68 17.37 0.29
CA ASP A 401 -53.26 18.46 1.17
C ASP A 401 -53.70 18.19 2.62
N LEU A 402 -54.28 17.01 2.89
CA LEU A 402 -55.11 16.75 4.08
C LEU A 402 -54.58 15.65 5.00
N VAL A 403 -53.61 14.83 4.59
CA VAL A 403 -53.22 13.66 5.41
C VAL A 403 -51.70 13.42 5.47
N VAL A 404 -51.31 12.80 6.58
CA VAL A 404 -49.99 12.33 7.01
C VAL A 404 -49.23 11.65 5.88
N ASP A 405 -48.07 12.21 5.58
CA ASP A 405 -47.08 11.63 4.69
C ASP A 405 -46.24 10.54 5.39
N GLU A 406 -45.48 9.78 4.60
CA GLU A 406 -44.49 8.82 5.13
C GLU A 406 -43.54 9.47 6.15
N GLU A 407 -43.28 10.78 6.03
CA GLU A 407 -42.46 11.55 6.96
C GLU A 407 -43.04 11.57 8.37
N THR A 408 -44.36 11.74 8.52
CA THR A 408 -44.99 11.76 9.84
C THR A 408 -44.87 10.41 10.56
N ILE A 409 -44.97 9.29 9.84
CA ILE A 409 -44.75 7.96 10.43
C ILE A 409 -43.29 7.72 10.76
N TYR A 410 -42.38 8.19 9.91
CA TYR A 410 -40.97 8.21 10.23
C TYR A 410 -40.72 9.00 11.53
N GLN A 411 -41.28 10.21 11.67
CA GLN A 411 -41.15 11.04 12.88
C GLN A 411 -41.76 10.36 14.13
N PHE A 412 -42.88 9.66 13.98
CA PHE A 412 -43.46 8.84 15.05
C PHE A 412 -42.46 7.79 15.53
N TYR A 413 -41.83 7.06 14.62
CA TYR A 413 -40.82 6.07 14.98
C TYR A 413 -39.55 6.73 15.55
N ALA A 414 -39.07 7.82 14.96
CA ALA A 414 -37.88 8.55 15.39
C ALA A 414 -38.03 9.11 16.81
N SER A 415 -39.23 9.58 17.18
CA SER A 415 -39.51 10.08 18.53
C SER A 415 -39.53 8.98 19.60
N LYS A 416 -39.67 7.71 19.20
CA LYS A 416 -39.93 6.58 20.12
C LYS A 416 -38.79 5.57 20.19
N ILE A 417 -38.10 5.33 19.08
CA ILE A 417 -37.07 4.30 18.95
C ILE A 417 -35.72 4.95 19.27
N PRO A 418 -34.97 4.42 20.24
CA PRO A 418 -33.65 4.93 20.56
C PRO A 418 -32.69 4.94 19.38
N GLU A 419 -31.84 5.96 19.32
CA GLU A 419 -30.91 6.18 18.21
C GLU A 419 -30.00 4.98 17.99
N GLU A 420 -29.61 4.23 19.03
CA GLU A 420 -28.72 3.06 18.93
C GLU A 420 -29.29 1.85 18.15
N ILE A 421 -30.57 1.88 17.75
CA ILE A 421 -31.25 0.76 17.11
C ILE A 421 -31.28 0.94 15.59
N ALA A 422 -30.48 0.18 14.85
CA ALA A 422 -30.47 0.24 13.39
C ALA A 422 -30.59 -1.14 12.70
N SER A 423 -30.98 -2.17 13.46
CA SER A 423 -31.09 -3.54 12.96
C SER A 423 -32.35 -4.23 13.47
N ARG A 424 -32.87 -5.20 12.71
CA ARG A 424 -34.06 -5.97 13.11
C ARG A 424 -33.86 -6.62 14.48
N ARG A 425 -32.67 -7.19 14.71
CA ARG A 425 -32.36 -7.89 15.95
C ARG A 425 -32.38 -6.93 17.15
N SER A 426 -31.64 -5.83 17.09
CA SER A 426 -31.62 -4.82 18.16
C SER A 426 -33.02 -4.25 18.40
N PHE A 427 -33.77 -4.03 17.32
CA PHE A 427 -35.15 -3.58 17.39
C PHE A 427 -36.10 -4.58 18.05
N GLU A 428 -36.03 -5.87 17.70
CA GLU A 428 -36.87 -6.90 18.30
C GLU A 428 -36.57 -7.11 19.78
N ASP A 429 -35.28 -7.07 20.16
CA ASP A 429 -34.84 -7.15 21.55
C ASP A 429 -35.36 -5.96 22.37
N TRP A 430 -35.18 -4.74 21.87
CA TRP A 430 -35.71 -3.52 22.50
C TRP A 430 -37.24 -3.53 22.56
N ARG A 431 -37.91 -3.87 21.46
CA ARG A 431 -39.38 -3.89 21.37
C ARG A 431 -39.98 -4.82 22.41
N ALA A 432 -39.40 -6.01 22.61
CA ALA A 432 -39.87 -6.95 23.62
C ALA A 432 -39.84 -6.35 25.05
N THR A 433 -38.85 -5.51 25.36
CA THR A 433 -38.77 -4.83 26.67
C THR A 433 -39.80 -3.73 26.84
N VAL A 434 -40.14 -3.01 25.76
CA VAL A 434 -41.09 -1.89 25.81
C VAL A 434 -42.52 -2.39 25.75
N GLU A 435 -42.84 -3.35 24.86
CA GLU A 435 -44.18 -3.94 24.74
C GLU A 435 -44.60 -4.70 26.01
N ALA A 436 -43.65 -5.22 26.79
CA ALA A 436 -43.94 -5.81 28.10
C ALA A 436 -44.51 -4.80 29.11
N LYS A 437 -44.18 -3.51 28.98
CA LYS A 437 -44.67 -2.43 29.85
C LYS A 437 -45.86 -1.69 29.23
N ASN A 438 -45.82 -1.46 27.92
CA ASN A 438 -46.87 -0.79 27.18
C ASN A 438 -47.09 -1.51 25.83
N PRO A 439 -48.06 -2.44 25.75
CA PRO A 439 -48.31 -3.24 24.55
C PRO A 439 -48.70 -2.42 23.31
N ARG A 440 -49.16 -1.17 23.48
CA ARG A 440 -49.55 -0.28 22.38
C ARG A 440 -48.52 0.81 22.08
N TYR A 441 -47.31 0.72 22.61
CA TYR A 441 -46.31 1.78 22.50
C TYR A 441 -45.99 2.19 21.04
N LEU A 442 -45.97 1.24 20.11
CA LEU A 442 -45.66 1.48 18.69
C LEU A 442 -46.90 1.56 17.78
N TYR A 443 -48.10 1.59 18.34
CA TYR A 443 -49.33 1.75 17.56
C TYR A 443 -49.56 3.24 17.29
N VAL A 444 -49.81 3.59 16.03
CA VAL A 444 -50.23 4.94 15.66
C VAL A 444 -51.71 5.11 16.02
N GLU A 445 -52.00 6.16 16.78
CA GLU A 445 -53.37 6.56 17.17
C GLU A 445 -54.02 7.40 16.07
N ASP A 446 -55.35 7.35 15.97
CA ASP A 446 -56.10 8.01 14.89
C ASP A 446 -55.91 9.54 14.88
N ASP A 447 -55.84 10.17 16.06
CA ASP A 447 -55.66 11.63 16.19
C ASP A 447 -54.29 12.12 15.72
N ALA A 448 -53.28 11.23 15.69
CA ALA A 448 -51.95 11.57 15.19
C ALA A 448 -51.88 11.52 13.66
N LEU A 449 -52.94 11.02 12.99
CA LEU A 449 -52.97 10.81 11.56
C LEU A 449 -53.71 11.89 10.76
N TRP A 450 -54.20 12.95 11.41
CA TRP A 450 -54.91 14.03 10.74
C TRP A 450 -54.27 15.36 11.12
N LEU A 451 -53.95 16.19 10.13
CA LEU A 451 -53.62 17.59 10.39
C LEU A 451 -54.88 18.22 11.00
N ASN A 452 -54.80 18.62 12.26
CA ASN A 452 -55.86 19.39 12.89
C ASN A 452 -55.98 20.72 12.13
N ASP A 453 -57.19 20.99 11.61
CA ASP A 453 -57.60 22.26 11.00
C ASP A 453 -57.30 23.48 11.89
#